data_AF-A0A8J7JFE1-F1
#
_entry.id   AF-A0A8J7JFE1-F1
#
_cell.length_a   1.000
_cell.length_b   1.000
_cell.length_c   1.000
_cell.angle_alpha   90.00
_cell.angle_beta   90.00
_cell.angle_gamma   90.00
#
_symmetry.space_group_name_H-M   'P 1'
#
loop_
_entity.id
_entity.type
_entity.pdbx_description
1 polymer ?
#
loop_
_entity_poly.entity_id
_entity_poly.type
_entity_poly.pdbx_seq_one_letter_code
_entity_poly.pdbx_strand_id
1 'polypeptide(L)'
;MFARKICTSLVAASLIAVQAGRAQANDAAALVGGLLLGGIIVNEVNKNKQRQRTTTQRTTRSSGISSAQRAENRQVQTALNYFGYNVGTVDGALGRKSRAGISRYQAEMGFQPDGYLDPHESEFLLGSYQRALASSSVPPYNQIVAAQGYNGLLRTYRNEQLGIATPNQPTPGVQRAAAPAPVPVPQPAPAPVAQPAPAATQPEPVTARANTGGLPEFNFGTVSKSVNDHCSEINVLTAANGGITTAARVTDAEFALNEQFCLARTHATAESTSIISTIPNTTDAQLAQQCEGLAQAIAPYVASLNSESPDQVVSKTAAFLQGSGRPMDQLVSGGKVCLGVGYRSDNAEMALASAVLLAGAGQTGYAEMVSHHMREGFGTTAASAQQSGAWMKMATDSLAAGGTAVLGQSSDRVAVLNAAMQGGNSPSSNAAAALPVFPAPSNN
;
A
#
# COMPACT_ATOMS: atom_id res chain seq x y z
N MET A 1 0.56 17.24 -97.54
CA MET A 1 -0.50 17.80 -96.69
C MET A 1 0.08 18.02 -95.29
N PHE A 2 0.08 19.27 -94.85
CA PHE A 2 0.42 19.80 -93.50
C PHE A 2 -0.60 19.29 -92.44
N ALA A 3 -0.50 19.36 -91.10
CA ALA A 3 0.24 20.13 -90.07
C ALA A 3 0.07 19.36 -88.71
N ARG A 4 1.06 19.30 -87.77
CA ARG A 4 1.33 20.19 -86.59
C ARG A 4 0.14 20.39 -85.62
N LYS A 5 0.22 20.53 -84.29
CA LYS A 5 1.15 20.33 -83.14
C LYS A 5 0.45 20.95 -81.88
N ILE A 6 0.86 20.56 -80.65
CA ILE A 6 0.77 21.29 -79.33
C ILE A 6 -0.61 21.20 -78.59
N CYS A 7 -0.78 20.80 -77.31
CA CYS A 7 -0.16 20.99 -75.96
C CYS A 7 -0.81 22.08 -75.06
N THR A 8 -0.90 21.73 -73.76
CA THR A 8 -0.82 22.55 -72.50
C THR A 8 -2.02 23.26 -71.83
N SER A 9 -2.45 22.68 -70.69
CA SER A 9 -2.45 23.19 -69.28
C SER A 9 -3.12 24.51 -68.83
N LEU A 10 -3.92 24.48 -67.74
CA LEU A 10 -3.77 25.32 -66.50
C LEU A 10 -4.81 25.03 -65.37
N VAL A 11 -4.49 25.57 -64.19
CA VAL A 11 -4.78 25.24 -62.76
C VAL A 11 -5.97 26.02 -62.14
N ALA A 12 -6.53 25.54 -60.99
CA ALA A 12 -7.06 26.26 -59.79
C ALA A 12 -8.35 25.58 -59.22
N ALA A 13 -8.77 25.64 -57.96
CA ALA A 13 -8.27 26.01 -56.62
C ALA A 13 -9.36 25.60 -55.59
N SER A 14 -8.98 25.43 -54.32
CA SER A 14 -9.78 24.98 -53.18
C SER A 14 -10.82 25.99 -52.66
N LEU A 15 -11.92 25.52 -52.06
CA LEU A 15 -12.70 26.26 -51.03
C LEU A 15 -13.27 25.32 -49.96
N ILE A 16 -13.06 25.70 -48.69
CA ILE A 16 -13.60 25.11 -47.46
C ILE A 16 -14.83 25.91 -47.05
N ALA A 17 -15.90 25.27 -46.55
CA ALA A 17 -16.86 25.88 -45.64
C ALA A 17 -17.50 24.83 -44.70
N VAL A 18 -17.36 25.07 -43.40
CA VAL A 18 -18.03 24.37 -42.29
C VAL A 18 -19.34 25.09 -41.96
N GLN A 19 -20.42 24.34 -41.71
CA GLN A 19 -21.42 24.71 -40.70
C GLN A 19 -21.94 23.47 -39.98
N ALA A 20 -21.94 23.54 -38.64
CA ALA A 20 -22.50 22.57 -37.74
C ALA A 20 -23.91 23.00 -37.29
N GLY A 21 -24.80 22.02 -37.11
CA GLY A 21 -25.92 22.09 -36.15
C GLY A 21 -27.31 21.76 -36.70
N ARG A 22 -27.75 20.49 -36.54
CA ARG A 22 -28.70 20.05 -35.50
C ARG A 22 -29.15 18.60 -35.75
N ALA A 23 -29.19 17.82 -34.68
CA ALA A 23 -29.73 16.47 -34.64
C ALA A 23 -31.26 16.48 -34.63
N GLN A 24 -31.91 15.49 -35.26
CA GLN A 24 -32.75 14.50 -34.59
C GLN A 24 -33.22 13.40 -35.57
N ALA A 25 -33.37 12.21 -35.02
CA ALA A 25 -33.60 10.94 -35.68
C ALA A 25 -35.06 10.74 -36.11
N ASN A 26 -35.25 9.93 -37.17
CA ASN A 26 -36.37 8.98 -37.28
C ASN A 26 -36.01 7.90 -38.32
N ASP A 27 -35.89 6.66 -37.84
CA ASP A 27 -35.89 5.45 -38.64
C ASP A 27 -37.32 5.16 -39.13
N ALA A 28 -37.50 5.06 -40.45
CA ALA A 28 -38.52 4.22 -41.09
C ALA A 28 -38.32 4.23 -42.62
N ALA A 29 -37.95 3.08 -43.20
CA ALA A 29 -38.49 2.61 -44.50
C ALA A 29 -37.81 1.30 -44.96
N ALA A 30 -38.45 0.18 -44.68
CA ALA A 30 -38.42 -1.07 -45.45
C ALA A 30 -39.62 -1.89 -44.98
N LEU A 31 -40.45 -2.56 -45.76
CA LEU A 31 -40.55 -2.81 -47.19
C LEU A 31 -42.00 -3.28 -47.41
N VAL A 32 -42.54 -2.94 -48.57
CA VAL A 32 -43.85 -3.30 -49.10
C VAL A 32 -44.02 -4.82 -49.27
N GLY A 33 -45.25 -5.32 -49.10
CA GLY A 33 -45.79 -6.43 -49.89
C GLY A 33 -46.27 -7.64 -49.09
N GLY A 34 -47.59 -7.75 -48.91
CA GLY A 34 -48.22 -8.93 -48.31
C GLY A 34 -48.42 -10.08 -49.31
N LEU A 35 -48.60 -11.29 -48.80
CA LEU A 35 -49.65 -12.22 -49.23
C LEU A 35 -49.75 -13.41 -48.25
N LEU A 36 -50.96 -13.58 -47.74
CA LEU A 36 -51.67 -14.78 -47.32
C LEU A 36 -50.96 -16.15 -47.45
N LEU A 37 -51.00 -16.97 -46.39
CA LEU A 37 -51.85 -18.18 -46.27
C LEU A 37 -51.33 -19.16 -45.19
N GLY A 38 -52.23 -19.57 -44.29
CA GLY A 38 -52.36 -20.95 -43.82
C GLY A 38 -51.42 -21.44 -42.71
N GLY A 39 -51.95 -21.56 -41.49
CA GLY A 39 -51.23 -22.22 -40.39
C GLY A 39 -52.10 -22.39 -39.15
N ILE A 40 -52.62 -23.59 -38.99
CA ILE A 40 -53.62 -24.03 -38.03
C ILE A 40 -52.96 -24.22 -36.63
N ILE A 41 -53.78 -24.19 -35.57
CA ILE A 41 -53.61 -24.81 -34.22
C ILE A 41 -53.32 -23.85 -33.02
N VAL A 42 -54.42 -23.43 -32.37
CA VAL A 42 -54.78 -23.51 -30.92
C VAL A 42 -53.60 -23.76 -29.94
N ASN A 43 -53.32 -22.97 -28.90
CA ASN A 43 -54.16 -22.79 -27.71
C ASN A 43 -53.54 -21.77 -26.71
N GLU A 44 -54.41 -21.12 -25.92
CA GLU A 44 -54.14 -20.68 -24.53
C GLU A 44 -53.28 -19.43 -24.23
N VAL A 45 -53.81 -18.20 -24.40
CA VAL A 45 -53.61 -17.08 -23.42
C VAL A 45 -54.74 -16.06 -23.56
N ASN A 46 -55.95 -16.39 -23.11
CA ASN A 46 -57.01 -15.40 -22.94
C ASN A 46 -57.53 -15.42 -21.49
N LYS A 47 -56.68 -15.05 -20.53
CA LYS A 47 -57.08 -14.91 -19.12
C LYS A 47 -56.11 -14.11 -18.24
N ASN A 48 -55.67 -12.92 -18.68
CA ASN A 48 -54.98 -12.02 -17.74
C ASN A 48 -55.14 -10.50 -17.96
N LYS A 49 -56.18 -10.06 -18.68
CA LYS A 49 -56.47 -8.62 -18.90
C LYS A 49 -57.27 -7.95 -17.76
N GLN A 50 -57.26 -8.49 -16.54
CA GLN A 50 -57.97 -7.90 -15.38
C GLN A 50 -57.18 -8.01 -14.06
N ARG A 51 -55.92 -7.57 -14.06
CA ARG A 51 -55.28 -7.11 -12.82
C ARG A 51 -54.62 -5.76 -13.07
N GLN A 52 -55.41 -4.71 -12.87
CA GLN A 52 -54.93 -3.40 -12.48
C GLN A 52 -53.98 -3.57 -11.28
N ARG A 53 -52.68 -3.48 -11.54
CA ARG A 53 -51.71 -3.07 -10.52
C ARG A 53 -51.20 -1.71 -10.96
N THR A 54 -51.66 -0.70 -10.24
CA THR A 54 -51.06 0.63 -10.20
C THR A 54 -49.61 0.47 -9.78
N THR A 55 -48.70 0.39 -10.76
CA THR A 55 -47.26 0.46 -10.50
C THR A 55 -46.93 1.93 -10.34
N THR A 56 -47.09 2.44 -9.11
CA THR A 56 -46.45 3.70 -8.72
C THR A 56 -44.95 3.49 -8.96
N GLN A 57 -44.40 4.10 -10.01
CA GLN A 57 -42.97 4.16 -10.25
C GLN A 57 -42.33 4.84 -9.03
N ARG A 58 -41.83 4.02 -8.11
CA ARG A 58 -41.01 4.48 -7.00
C ARG A 58 -39.67 4.87 -7.61
N THR A 59 -39.52 6.14 -7.95
CA THR A 59 -38.21 6.73 -8.19
C THR A 59 -37.42 6.57 -6.89
N THR A 60 -36.58 5.55 -6.82
CA THR A 60 -35.56 5.47 -5.77
C THR A 60 -34.66 6.67 -5.98
N ARG A 61 -34.89 7.73 -5.19
CA ARG A 61 -33.93 8.80 -4.99
C ARG A 61 -32.62 8.12 -4.58
N SER A 62 -31.72 7.98 -5.54
CA SER A 62 -30.33 7.66 -5.26
C SER A 62 -29.86 8.69 -4.25
N SER A 63 -29.58 8.27 -3.01
CA SER A 63 -28.84 9.09 -2.05
C SER A 63 -27.62 9.63 -2.81
N GLY A 64 -27.47 10.95 -2.92
CA GLY A 64 -26.46 11.64 -3.72
C GLY A 64 -25.00 11.43 -3.27
N ILE A 65 -24.71 10.28 -2.68
CA ILE A 65 -23.39 9.85 -2.25
C ILE A 65 -22.69 9.22 -3.45
N SER A 66 -21.51 9.72 -3.82
CA SER A 66 -20.68 9.15 -4.88
C SER A 66 -20.16 7.75 -4.49
N SER A 67 -19.71 6.97 -5.46
CA SER A 67 -19.03 5.68 -5.20
C SER A 67 -17.77 5.86 -4.34
N ALA A 68 -17.03 6.95 -4.58
CA ALA A 68 -15.85 7.34 -3.81
C ALA A 68 -16.20 7.62 -2.34
N GLN A 69 -17.23 8.44 -2.10
CA GLN A 69 -17.68 8.74 -0.73
C GLN A 69 -18.16 7.49 0.01
N ARG A 70 -18.81 6.55 -0.67
CA ARG A 70 -19.17 5.26 -0.06
C ARG A 70 -17.94 4.43 0.32
N ALA A 71 -16.86 4.49 -0.45
CA ALA A 71 -15.61 3.79 -0.12
C ALA A 71 -14.95 4.39 1.12
N GLU A 72 -14.87 5.71 1.20
CA GLU A 72 -14.37 6.44 2.37
C GLU A 72 -15.21 6.13 3.62
N ASN A 73 -16.54 6.17 3.51
CA ASN A 73 -17.44 5.83 4.61
C ASN A 73 -17.23 4.39 5.11
N ARG A 74 -16.88 3.44 4.23
CA ARG A 74 -16.55 2.07 4.64
C ARG A 74 -15.25 2.01 5.42
N GLN A 75 -14.25 2.82 5.06
CA GLN A 75 -13.00 2.91 5.82
C GLN A 75 -13.27 3.45 7.23
N VAL A 76 -14.07 4.50 7.35
CA VAL A 76 -14.52 5.06 8.64
C VAL A 76 -15.24 4.00 9.48
N GLN A 77 -16.21 3.30 8.89
CA GLN A 77 -16.95 2.25 9.63
C GLN A 77 -16.04 1.10 10.08
N THR A 78 -15.05 0.75 9.26
CA THR A 78 -14.08 -0.29 9.58
C THR A 78 -13.20 0.13 10.76
N ALA A 79 -12.64 1.34 10.71
CA ALA A 79 -11.81 1.89 11.78
C ALA A 79 -12.58 2.05 13.10
N LEU A 80 -13.81 2.56 13.05
CA LEU A 80 -14.68 2.68 14.23
C LEU A 80 -14.93 1.32 14.87
N ASN A 81 -15.35 0.32 14.08
CA ASN A 81 -15.59 -1.03 14.61
C ASN A 81 -14.30 -1.66 15.16
N TYR A 82 -13.15 -1.46 14.50
CA TYR A 82 -11.85 -1.95 14.99
C TYR A 82 -11.50 -1.41 16.37
N PHE A 83 -11.71 -0.12 16.60
CA PHE A 83 -11.48 0.51 17.91
C PHE A 83 -12.59 0.26 18.94
N GLY A 84 -13.59 -0.55 18.61
CA GLY A 84 -14.67 -0.95 19.52
C GLY A 84 -15.91 -0.03 19.49
N TYR A 85 -15.96 0.96 18.61
CA TYR A 85 -17.15 1.78 18.39
C TYR A 85 -18.09 1.05 17.41
N ASN A 86 -19.08 0.33 17.95
CA ASN A 86 -20.02 -0.42 17.13
C ASN A 86 -20.87 0.50 16.23
N VAL A 87 -20.62 0.42 14.92
CA VAL A 87 -21.39 1.15 13.89
C VAL A 87 -22.24 0.22 13.04
N GLY A 88 -22.21 -1.08 13.30
CA GLY A 88 -22.87 -2.11 12.51
C GLY A 88 -22.04 -2.58 11.32
N THR A 89 -22.71 -3.14 10.32
CA THR A 89 -22.07 -3.67 9.11
C THR A 89 -21.41 -2.55 8.30
N VAL A 90 -20.24 -2.84 7.74
CA VAL A 90 -19.50 -1.92 6.86
C VAL A 90 -20.17 -1.89 5.48
N ASP A 91 -21.06 -0.93 5.26
CA ASP A 91 -21.88 -0.79 4.05
C ASP A 91 -21.65 0.54 3.31
N GLY A 92 -20.88 1.46 3.90
CA GLY A 92 -20.60 2.80 3.37
C GLY A 92 -21.75 3.79 3.58
N ALA A 93 -22.80 3.41 4.32
CA ALA A 93 -23.90 4.27 4.69
C ALA A 93 -23.77 4.69 6.16
N LEU A 94 -23.45 5.97 6.40
CA LEU A 94 -23.35 6.52 7.75
C LEU A 94 -24.72 6.80 8.37
N GLY A 95 -25.44 5.73 8.71
CA GLY A 95 -26.76 5.77 9.33
C GLY A 95 -26.73 6.04 10.84
N ARG A 96 -27.88 5.85 11.51
CA ARG A 96 -28.04 6.13 12.95
C ARG A 96 -27.02 5.41 13.84
N LYS A 97 -26.67 4.16 13.53
CA LYS A 97 -25.66 3.41 14.29
C LYS A 97 -24.27 4.03 14.11
N SER A 98 -23.90 4.38 12.88
CA SER A 98 -22.65 5.09 12.60
C SER A 98 -22.58 6.43 13.35
N ARG A 99 -23.64 7.23 13.31
CA ARG A 99 -23.72 8.51 14.06
C ARG A 99 -23.52 8.31 15.56
N ALA A 100 -24.16 7.28 16.14
CA ALA A 100 -24.00 6.97 17.56
C ALA A 100 -22.57 6.50 17.90
N GLY A 101 -21.95 5.70 17.04
CA GLY A 101 -20.56 5.27 17.20
C GLY A 101 -19.57 6.43 17.08
N ILE A 102 -19.78 7.33 16.11
CA ILE A 102 -18.99 8.56 15.92
C ILE A 102 -19.09 9.45 17.16
N SER A 103 -20.29 9.69 17.68
CA SER A 103 -20.50 10.51 18.88
C SER A 103 -19.77 9.95 20.11
N ARG A 104 -19.72 8.62 20.26
CA ARG A 104 -18.93 7.96 21.32
C ARG A 104 -17.43 8.14 21.12
N TYR A 105 -16.96 7.93 19.89
CA TYR A 105 -15.58 8.17 19.53
C TYR A 105 -15.17 9.61 19.83
N GLN A 106 -15.97 10.60 19.41
CA GLN A 106 -15.73 12.02 19.67
C GLN A 106 -15.67 12.32 21.17
N ALA A 107 -16.66 11.85 21.95
CA ALA A 107 -16.69 12.03 23.40
C ALA A 107 -15.46 11.44 24.08
N GLU A 108 -15.05 10.24 23.67
CA GLU A 108 -13.87 9.58 24.22
C GLU A 108 -12.58 10.28 23.80
N MET A 109 -12.54 10.83 22.58
CA MET A 109 -11.42 11.60 22.03
C MET A 109 -11.31 13.03 22.55
N GLY A 110 -12.33 13.54 23.26
CA GLY A 110 -12.37 14.92 23.75
C GLY A 110 -12.83 15.92 22.68
N PHE A 111 -13.43 15.44 21.59
CA PHE A 111 -14.07 16.25 20.56
C PHE A 111 -15.52 16.57 20.92
N GLN A 112 -16.16 17.45 20.14
CA GLN A 112 -17.59 17.71 20.28
C GLN A 112 -18.40 16.50 19.77
N PRO A 113 -19.26 15.87 20.59
CA PRO A 113 -19.89 14.59 20.25
C PRO A 113 -21.15 14.75 19.40
N ASP A 114 -21.06 15.47 18.28
CA ASP A 114 -22.18 15.78 17.39
C ASP A 114 -22.59 14.61 16.46
N GLY A 115 -21.78 13.55 16.40
CA GLY A 115 -21.99 12.37 15.58
C GLY A 115 -21.58 12.54 14.11
N TYR A 116 -20.93 13.63 13.73
CA TYR A 116 -20.44 13.91 12.38
C TYR A 116 -18.93 14.09 12.40
N LEU A 117 -18.21 13.24 11.67
CA LEU A 117 -16.76 13.40 11.54
C LEU A 117 -16.44 14.59 10.66
N ASP A 118 -15.66 15.52 11.20
CA ASP A 118 -14.94 16.50 10.39
C ASP A 118 -13.66 15.88 9.78
N PRO A 119 -12.98 16.58 8.86
CA PRO A 119 -11.75 16.07 8.24
C PRO A 119 -10.66 15.71 9.25
N HIS A 120 -10.43 16.53 10.28
CA HIS A 120 -9.39 16.30 11.29
C HIS A 120 -9.71 15.07 12.14
N GLU A 121 -10.96 14.91 12.58
CA GLU A 121 -11.42 13.74 13.32
C GLU A 121 -11.32 12.46 12.47
N SER A 122 -11.73 12.53 11.20
CA SER A 122 -11.63 11.40 10.27
C SER A 122 -10.18 11.01 10.01
N GLU A 123 -9.28 11.98 9.86
CA GLU A 123 -7.85 11.77 9.66
C GLU A 123 -7.21 11.13 10.89
N PHE A 124 -7.49 11.64 12.10
CA PHE A 124 -6.98 11.03 13.32
C PHE A 124 -7.46 9.58 13.50
N LEU A 125 -8.75 9.31 13.24
CA LEU A 125 -9.31 7.96 13.33
C LEU A 125 -8.64 7.00 12.32
N LEU A 126 -8.56 7.41 11.06
CA LEU A 126 -8.03 6.56 9.99
C LEU A 126 -6.51 6.38 10.10
N GLY A 127 -5.76 7.44 10.44
CA GLY A 127 -4.33 7.37 10.72
C GLY A 127 -4.02 6.50 11.93
N SER A 128 -4.81 6.61 13.00
CA SER A 128 -4.72 5.71 14.15
C SER A 128 -4.98 4.26 13.77
N TYR A 129 -5.99 4.00 12.92
CA TYR A 129 -6.29 2.65 12.46
C TYR A 129 -5.12 2.05 11.68
N GLN A 130 -4.53 2.81 10.75
CA GLN A 130 -3.35 2.40 10.00
C GLN A 130 -2.17 2.10 10.93
N ARG A 131 -1.92 2.97 11.92
CA ARG A 131 -0.88 2.77 12.93
C ARG A 131 -1.12 1.51 13.74
N ALA A 132 -2.35 1.26 14.17
CA ALA A 132 -2.71 0.05 14.91
C ALA A 132 -2.49 -1.24 14.11
N LEU A 133 -2.78 -1.25 12.81
CA LEU A 133 -2.48 -2.40 11.96
C LEU A 133 -0.97 -2.69 11.87
N ALA A 134 -0.14 -1.67 11.96
CA ALA A 134 1.32 -1.82 11.90
C ALA A 134 1.95 -2.14 13.27
N SER A 135 1.41 -1.61 14.37
CA SER A 135 2.09 -1.61 15.67
C SER A 135 1.38 -2.38 16.78
N SER A 136 0.14 -2.85 16.59
CA SER A 136 -0.65 -3.49 17.67
C SER A 136 0.00 -4.75 18.26
N SER A 137 0.95 -5.37 17.58
CA SER A 137 1.72 -6.53 18.06
C SER A 137 3.06 -6.17 18.70
N VAL A 138 3.47 -4.90 18.64
CA VAL A 138 4.78 -4.41 19.10
C VAL A 138 4.63 -3.73 20.47
N PRO A 139 5.55 -3.96 21.44
CA PRO A 139 5.57 -3.18 22.68
C PRO A 139 5.79 -1.68 22.45
N PRO A 140 5.15 -0.79 23.24
CA PRO A 140 4.21 -1.07 24.33
C PRO A 140 2.76 -1.31 23.90
N TYR A 141 2.44 -1.19 22.61
CA TYR A 141 1.06 -1.19 22.10
C TYR A 141 0.32 -2.51 22.29
N ASN A 142 1.01 -3.65 22.13
CA ASN A 142 0.41 -4.96 22.39
C ASN A 142 -0.06 -5.13 23.84
N GLN A 143 0.70 -4.58 24.80
CA GLN A 143 0.32 -4.59 26.22
C GLN A 143 -0.86 -3.66 26.48
N ILE A 144 -0.91 -2.51 25.81
CA ILE A 144 -2.03 -1.57 25.91
C ILE A 144 -3.31 -2.22 25.36
N VAL A 145 -3.23 -2.92 24.22
CA VAL A 145 -4.37 -3.67 23.68
C VAL A 145 -4.83 -4.76 24.65
N ALA A 146 -3.89 -5.50 25.25
CA ALA A 146 -4.22 -6.55 26.22
C ALA A 146 -4.87 -6.00 27.50
N ALA A 147 -4.42 -4.84 27.99
CA ALA A 147 -4.90 -4.27 29.24
C ALA A 147 -6.14 -3.37 29.08
N GLN A 148 -6.23 -2.63 27.98
CA GLN A 148 -7.19 -1.55 27.79
C GLN A 148 -8.02 -1.70 26.51
N GLY A 149 -7.80 -2.74 25.72
CA GLY A 149 -8.45 -2.94 24.43
C GLY A 149 -8.00 -1.95 23.35
N TYR A 150 -8.61 -2.07 22.17
CA TYR A 150 -8.30 -1.20 21.04
C TYR A 150 -8.72 0.26 21.26
N ASN A 151 -9.75 0.52 22.07
CA ASN A 151 -10.08 1.89 22.47
C ASN A 151 -8.96 2.50 23.34
N GLY A 152 -8.33 1.73 24.22
CA GLY A 152 -7.15 2.16 24.96
C GLY A 152 -5.97 2.49 24.06
N LEU A 153 -5.75 1.68 23.03
CA LEU A 153 -4.73 1.95 22.02
C LEU A 153 -4.96 3.29 21.30
N LEU A 154 -6.21 3.56 20.92
CA LEU A 154 -6.58 4.83 20.28
C LEU A 154 -6.36 6.04 21.19
N ARG A 155 -6.66 5.92 22.50
CA ARG A 155 -6.34 6.98 23.48
C ARG A 155 -4.84 7.21 23.60
N THR A 156 -4.03 6.16 23.57
CA THR A 156 -2.56 6.28 23.57
C THR A 156 -2.07 7.08 22.37
N TYR A 157 -2.60 6.81 21.18
CA TYR A 157 -2.16 7.53 19.96
C TYR A 157 -2.48 9.02 20.02
N ARG A 158 -3.64 9.37 20.58
CA ARG A 158 -3.99 10.78 20.84
C ARG A 158 -2.99 11.42 21.79
N ASN A 159 -2.67 10.75 22.89
CA ASN A 159 -1.74 11.26 23.89
C ASN A 159 -0.35 11.51 23.28
N GLU A 160 0.13 10.59 22.45
CA GLU A 160 1.39 10.74 21.72
C GLU A 160 1.35 11.93 20.75
N GLN A 161 0.24 12.15 20.05
CA GLN A 161 0.04 13.33 19.19
C GLN A 161 0.08 14.64 19.99
N LEU A 162 -0.33 14.61 21.26
CA LEU A 162 -0.22 15.73 22.21
C LEU A 162 1.16 15.83 22.88
N GLY A 163 2.13 15.02 22.47
CA GLY A 163 3.50 14.99 23.03
C GLY A 163 3.60 14.31 24.40
N ILE A 164 2.55 13.61 24.84
CA ILE A 164 2.55 12.84 26.07
C ILE A 164 3.19 11.48 25.77
N ALA A 165 4.38 11.25 26.31
CA ALA A 165 5.10 10.00 26.11
C ALA A 165 4.32 8.81 26.66
N THR A 166 4.23 7.74 25.88
CA THR A 166 3.62 6.49 26.30
C THR A 166 4.56 5.80 27.28
N PRO A 167 4.19 5.64 28.56
CA PRO A 167 5.04 4.95 29.50
C PRO A 167 5.20 3.49 29.04
N ASN A 168 6.43 3.07 28.77
CA ASN A 168 6.78 1.66 28.81
C ASN A 168 6.46 1.19 30.22
N GLN A 169 5.30 0.58 30.41
CA GLN A 169 5.01 -0.13 31.65
C GLN A 169 6.15 -1.15 31.81
N PRO A 170 6.93 -1.08 32.91
CA PRO A 170 7.81 -2.18 33.25
C PRO A 170 6.92 -3.41 33.25
N THR A 171 7.30 -4.43 32.48
CA THR A 171 6.74 -5.77 32.67
C THR A 171 6.63 -6.01 34.17
N PRO A 172 5.47 -6.45 34.70
CA PRO A 172 5.43 -6.98 36.05
C PRO A 172 6.48 -8.06 36.07
N GLY A 173 7.61 -7.76 36.71
CA GLY A 173 8.68 -8.71 36.87
C GLY A 173 8.01 -9.91 37.48
N VAL A 174 8.13 -11.06 36.81
CA VAL A 174 7.96 -12.33 37.48
C VAL A 174 8.85 -12.21 38.70
N GLN A 175 8.24 -11.99 39.86
CA GLN A 175 8.93 -12.00 41.13
C GLN A 175 9.55 -13.38 41.20
N ARG A 176 10.84 -13.47 40.87
CA ARG A 176 11.66 -14.60 41.27
C ARG A 176 11.48 -14.65 42.78
N ALA A 177 10.78 -15.69 43.24
CA ALA A 177 10.69 -16.03 44.64
C ALA A 177 12.09 -15.89 45.26
N ALA A 178 12.15 -15.16 46.36
CA ALA A 178 13.38 -14.96 47.10
C ALA A 178 14.07 -16.31 47.31
N ALA A 179 15.34 -16.39 46.93
CA ALA A 179 16.17 -17.52 47.27
C ALA A 179 16.17 -17.69 48.81
N PRO A 180 16.00 -18.91 49.34
CA PRO A 180 16.06 -19.12 50.77
C PRO A 180 17.46 -18.78 51.30
N ALA A 181 17.50 -18.21 52.50
CA ALA A 181 18.70 -17.76 53.19
C ALA A 181 19.77 -18.88 53.31
N PRO A 182 21.07 -18.52 53.28
CA PRO A 182 22.15 -19.50 53.40
C PRO A 182 22.17 -20.12 54.81
N VAL A 183 22.19 -21.46 54.84
CA VAL A 183 22.32 -22.28 56.04
C VAL A 183 23.78 -22.24 56.52
N PRO A 184 24.08 -22.18 57.84
CA PRO A 184 25.47 -22.15 58.33
C PRO A 184 26.16 -23.51 58.18
N VAL A 185 27.41 -23.49 57.71
CA VAL A 185 28.31 -24.64 57.57
C VAL A 185 28.91 -25.05 58.92
N PRO A 186 28.96 -26.35 59.29
CA PRO A 186 29.80 -26.84 60.39
C PRO A 186 31.24 -27.14 59.93
N GLN A 187 32.18 -26.98 60.86
CA GLN A 187 33.63 -27.19 60.74
C GLN A 187 34.07 -28.66 60.50
N PRO A 188 35.33 -28.90 60.05
CA PRO A 188 35.79 -30.18 59.50
C PRO A 188 36.48 -31.12 60.50
N ALA A 189 36.52 -32.42 60.16
CA ALA A 189 37.31 -33.48 60.81
C ALA A 189 37.91 -34.45 59.76
N PRO A 190 39.00 -35.18 60.06
CA PRO A 190 40.14 -35.37 59.14
C PRO A 190 40.23 -36.72 58.38
N ALA A 191 41.19 -36.74 57.44
CA ALA A 191 41.52 -37.68 56.36
C ALA A 191 41.85 -39.16 56.75
N PRO A 192 41.94 -40.05 55.74
CA PRO A 192 43.23 -40.73 55.51
C PRO A 192 43.74 -40.80 54.03
N VAL A 193 45.04 -40.47 53.87
CA VAL A 193 46.16 -41.05 53.06
C VAL A 193 45.87 -41.90 51.79
N ALA A 194 46.31 -41.51 50.57
CA ALA A 194 47.65 -41.63 49.90
C ALA A 194 47.89 -43.03 49.26
N GLN A 195 48.35 -43.28 48.01
CA GLN A 195 49.25 -42.69 46.97
C GLN A 195 48.97 -43.42 45.60
N PRO A 196 49.80 -43.39 44.51
CA PRO A 196 50.71 -42.38 43.91
C PRO A 196 50.45 -42.09 42.39
N ALA A 197 51.11 -41.03 41.89
CA ALA A 197 51.10 -40.51 40.51
C ALA A 197 52.09 -41.20 39.53
N PRO A 198 51.98 -40.91 38.21
CA PRO A 198 53.06 -40.15 37.51
C PRO A 198 52.49 -39.15 36.48
N ALA A 199 53.15 -38.11 35.97
CA ALA A 199 54.34 -37.32 36.30
C ALA A 199 54.17 -35.95 35.59
N ALA A 200 54.87 -34.93 36.06
CA ALA A 200 54.65 -33.51 35.78
C ALA A 200 55.26 -33.00 34.46
N THR A 201 54.65 -31.94 33.92
CA THR A 201 55.37 -30.82 33.29
C THR A 201 54.90 -29.50 33.93
N GLN A 202 55.86 -28.58 34.06
CA GLN A 202 55.88 -27.44 34.97
C GLN A 202 54.88 -26.31 34.64
N PRO A 203 54.58 -25.43 35.62
CA PRO A 203 53.69 -24.30 35.45
C PRO A 203 54.40 -23.11 34.78
N GLU A 204 53.83 -22.58 33.70
CA GLU A 204 54.22 -21.28 33.17
C GLU A 204 53.51 -20.13 33.89
N PRO A 205 54.16 -18.95 33.95
CA PRO A 205 53.84 -17.88 34.88
C PRO A 205 52.50 -17.22 34.54
N VAL A 206 51.78 -16.82 35.59
CA VAL A 206 50.69 -15.84 35.49
C VAL A 206 51.24 -14.54 34.88
N THR A 207 51.05 -14.38 33.58
CA THR A 207 51.20 -13.08 32.93
C THR A 207 50.00 -12.22 33.32
N ALA A 208 50.30 -11.01 33.78
CA ALA A 208 49.33 -9.96 34.00
C ALA A 208 48.44 -9.83 32.76
N ARG A 209 47.12 -9.69 32.97
CA ARG A 209 46.12 -9.46 31.94
C ARG A 209 46.63 -8.39 30.97
N ALA A 210 46.90 -8.81 29.74
CA ALA A 210 47.30 -7.88 28.68
C ALA A 210 46.20 -6.81 28.54
N ASN A 211 46.62 -5.54 28.55
CA ASN A 211 45.81 -4.45 28.03
C ASN A 211 45.70 -4.60 26.51
N THR A 212 44.87 -5.53 26.04
CA THR A 212 44.34 -5.49 24.67
C THR A 212 42.98 -4.82 24.74
N GLY A 213 42.99 -3.49 24.69
CA GLY A 213 41.81 -2.67 24.43
C GLY A 213 41.31 -2.85 23.00
N GLY A 214 40.95 -4.08 22.64
CA GLY A 214 40.20 -4.36 21.42
C GLY A 214 38.73 -4.17 21.71
N LEU A 215 38.15 -3.08 21.21
CA LEU A 215 36.70 -2.97 21.12
C LEU A 215 36.17 -4.15 20.27
N PRO A 216 35.00 -4.71 20.60
CA PRO A 216 34.42 -5.77 19.80
C PRO A 216 34.27 -5.30 18.35
N GLU A 217 34.81 -6.09 17.41
CA GLU A 217 34.57 -5.88 15.98
C GLU A 217 33.13 -6.28 15.65
N PHE A 218 32.32 -5.28 15.31
CA PHE A 218 30.99 -5.50 14.76
C PHE A 218 31.11 -5.64 13.25
N ASN A 219 30.92 -6.85 12.73
CA ASN A 219 30.71 -7.05 11.30
C ASN A 219 29.28 -6.62 10.96
N PHE A 220 29.13 -5.39 10.47
CA PHE A 220 27.88 -4.92 9.91
C PHE A 220 27.74 -5.50 8.50
N GLY A 221 26.80 -6.44 8.32
CA GLY A 221 26.37 -6.87 7.00
C GLY A 221 25.74 -5.70 6.23
N THR A 222 25.73 -5.78 4.90
CA THR A 222 24.91 -4.88 4.07
C THR A 222 23.44 -5.10 4.39
N VAL A 223 22.81 -4.13 5.06
CA VAL A 223 21.37 -4.14 5.35
C VAL A 223 20.65 -3.60 4.13
N SER A 224 19.75 -4.40 3.56
CA SER A 224 18.86 -3.93 2.49
C SER A 224 18.03 -2.74 2.98
N LYS A 225 17.84 -1.72 2.14
CA LYS A 225 17.10 -0.52 2.51
C LYS A 225 15.67 -0.90 2.94
N SER A 226 15.30 -0.53 4.16
CA SER A 226 13.97 -0.82 4.73
C SER A 226 12.91 0.10 4.11
N VAL A 227 11.85 -0.50 3.59
CA VAL A 227 10.68 0.24 3.10
C VAL A 227 9.88 0.77 4.29
N ASN A 228 9.83 0.00 5.38
CA ASN A 228 9.08 0.36 6.58
C ASN A 228 9.67 1.58 7.29
N ASP A 229 10.99 1.63 7.45
CA ASP A 229 11.67 2.77 8.06
C ASP A 229 11.51 4.02 7.19
N HIS A 230 11.72 3.88 5.88
CA HIS A 230 11.53 4.99 4.93
C HIS A 230 10.11 5.55 4.99
N CYS A 231 9.09 4.70 4.96
CA CYS A 231 7.72 5.19 5.03
C CYS A 231 7.33 5.73 6.41
N SER A 232 7.98 5.27 7.48
CA SER A 232 7.80 5.87 8.80
C SER A 232 8.33 7.30 8.85
N GLU A 233 9.51 7.53 8.26
CA GLU A 233 10.11 8.86 8.14
C GLU A 233 9.26 9.80 7.26
N ILE A 234 8.87 9.34 6.07
CA ILE A 234 8.04 10.12 5.15
C ILE A 234 6.71 10.51 5.79
N ASN A 235 6.05 9.61 6.52
CA ASN A 235 4.79 9.94 7.19
C ASN A 235 4.94 11.03 8.26
N VAL A 236 6.06 11.06 8.99
CA VAL A 236 6.36 12.13 9.95
C VAL A 236 6.55 13.46 9.22
N LEU A 237 7.28 13.45 8.10
CA LEU A 237 7.51 14.64 7.29
C LEU A 237 6.21 15.15 6.63
N THR A 238 5.36 14.26 6.13
CA THR A 238 4.02 14.61 5.62
C THR A 238 3.18 15.30 6.69
N ALA A 239 3.16 14.77 7.92
CA ALA A 239 2.45 15.39 9.02
C ALA A 239 3.02 16.79 9.35
N ALA A 240 4.35 16.93 9.36
CA ALA A 240 5.02 18.22 9.58
C ALA A 240 4.74 19.24 8.47
N ASN A 241 4.51 18.78 7.24
CA ASN A 241 4.20 19.61 6.06
C ASN A 241 2.71 19.95 5.92
N GLY A 242 1.88 19.60 6.92
CA GLY A 242 0.45 19.94 6.93
C GLY A 242 -0.43 18.96 6.15
N GLY A 243 0.01 17.71 6.01
CA GLY A 243 -0.76 16.63 5.40
C GLY A 243 -0.35 16.31 3.97
N ILE A 244 -1.16 15.48 3.30
CA ILE A 244 -0.84 14.90 1.99
C ILE A 244 -0.71 15.97 0.90
N THR A 245 0.35 15.85 0.10
CA THR A 245 0.64 16.73 -1.03
C THR A 245 -0.47 16.64 -2.07
N THR A 246 -0.97 17.79 -2.50
CA THR A 246 -1.92 17.90 -3.62
C THR A 246 -1.19 18.29 -4.90
N ALA A 247 -1.78 18.02 -6.07
CA ALA A 247 -1.12 18.26 -7.35
C ALA A 247 -0.68 19.74 -7.53
N ALA A 248 -1.47 20.68 -7.01
CA ALA A 248 -1.16 22.12 -7.06
C ALA A 248 -0.07 22.55 -6.06
N ARG A 249 0.31 21.69 -5.11
CA ARG A 249 1.27 21.97 -4.04
C ARG A 249 2.55 21.15 -4.16
N VAL A 250 2.77 20.44 -5.27
CA VAL A 250 4.02 19.72 -5.51
C VAL A 250 5.16 20.73 -5.70
N THR A 251 5.96 20.92 -4.66
CA THR A 251 7.17 21.76 -4.68
C THR A 251 8.45 20.94 -4.62
N ASP A 252 8.39 19.76 -4.01
CA ASP A 252 9.45 18.76 -3.98
C ASP A 252 8.91 17.48 -4.62
N ALA A 253 9.41 17.17 -5.82
CA ALA A 253 8.96 16.03 -6.61
C ALA A 253 9.34 14.69 -5.96
N GLU A 254 10.54 14.59 -5.38
CA GLU A 254 11.01 13.35 -4.74
C GLU A 254 10.20 13.06 -3.48
N PHE A 255 9.97 14.10 -2.66
CA PHE A 255 9.12 13.96 -1.47
C PHE A 255 7.68 13.56 -1.84
N ALA A 256 7.07 14.23 -2.82
CA ALA A 256 5.71 13.91 -3.27
C ALA A 256 5.62 12.46 -3.78
N LEU A 257 6.60 12.01 -4.56
CA LEU A 257 6.64 10.61 -5.01
C LEU A 257 6.81 9.64 -3.84
N ASN A 258 7.67 9.93 -2.85
CA ASN A 258 7.86 9.08 -1.68
C ASN A 258 6.61 9.01 -0.79
N GLU A 259 5.91 10.13 -0.61
CA GLU A 259 4.62 10.16 0.07
C GLU A 259 3.59 9.29 -0.65
N GLN A 260 3.48 9.43 -1.98
CA GLN A 260 2.56 8.60 -2.75
C GLN A 260 2.91 7.11 -2.69
N PHE A 261 4.19 6.74 -2.68
CA PHE A 261 4.62 5.36 -2.48
C PHE A 261 4.09 4.78 -1.16
N CYS A 262 4.22 5.53 -0.07
CA CYS A 262 3.81 5.07 1.26
C CYS A 262 2.29 4.93 1.40
N LEU A 263 1.53 5.77 0.71
CA LEU A 263 0.09 5.58 0.56
C LEU A 263 -0.24 4.30 -0.22
N ALA A 264 0.39 4.07 -1.38
CA ALA A 264 0.17 2.86 -2.17
C ALA A 264 0.53 1.58 -1.40
N ARG A 265 1.65 1.58 -0.66
CA ARG A 265 2.04 0.48 0.23
C ARG A 265 0.96 0.16 1.26
N THR A 266 0.34 1.18 1.84
CA THR A 266 -0.75 1.02 2.81
C THR A 266 -1.96 0.35 2.15
N HIS A 267 -2.33 0.77 0.94
CA HIS A 267 -3.39 0.13 0.17
C HIS A 267 -3.08 -1.31 -0.20
N ALA A 268 -1.85 -1.60 -0.65
CA ALA A 268 -1.41 -2.97 -0.96
C ALA A 268 -1.49 -3.89 0.26
N THR A 269 -1.10 -3.39 1.43
CA THR A 269 -1.17 -4.15 2.69
C THR A 269 -2.61 -4.43 3.09
N ALA A 270 -3.49 -3.43 3.01
CA ALA A 270 -4.91 -3.59 3.34
C ALA A 270 -5.62 -4.56 2.38
N GLU A 271 -5.33 -4.48 1.08
CA GLU A 271 -5.87 -5.40 0.08
C GLU A 271 -5.39 -6.85 0.31
N SER A 272 -4.10 -7.03 0.59
CA SER A 272 -3.52 -8.32 0.97
C SER A 272 -4.23 -8.94 2.18
N THR A 273 -4.42 -8.18 3.26
CA THR A 273 -5.14 -8.67 4.46
C THR A 273 -6.58 -9.07 4.13
N SER A 274 -7.28 -8.31 3.28
CA SER A 274 -8.63 -8.67 2.84
C SER A 274 -8.64 -10.00 2.09
N ILE A 275 -7.67 -10.26 1.22
CA ILE A 275 -7.59 -11.52 0.48
C ILE A 275 -7.23 -12.69 1.40
N ILE A 276 -6.25 -12.50 2.29
CA ILE A 276 -5.81 -13.53 3.25
C ILE A 276 -6.98 -14.00 4.13
N SER A 277 -7.88 -13.10 4.53
CA SER A 277 -9.06 -13.46 5.32
C SER A 277 -10.01 -14.46 4.64
N THR A 278 -9.88 -14.65 3.32
CA THR A 278 -10.65 -15.61 2.53
C THR A 278 -9.96 -16.97 2.39
N ILE A 279 -8.71 -17.10 2.84
CA ILE A 279 -7.89 -18.32 2.73
C ILE A 279 -7.95 -19.07 4.07
N PRO A 280 -8.74 -20.16 4.18
CA PRO A 280 -8.80 -20.94 5.40
C PRO A 280 -7.50 -21.72 5.64
N ASN A 281 -7.20 -22.01 6.91
CA ASN A 281 -6.17 -22.99 7.32
C ASN A 281 -4.73 -22.69 6.86
N THR A 282 -4.37 -21.41 6.65
CA THR A 282 -2.99 -21.00 6.32
C THR A 282 -2.43 -20.11 7.43
N THR A 283 -1.21 -20.38 7.90
CA THR A 283 -0.52 -19.50 8.86
C THR A 283 0.27 -18.41 8.16
N ASP A 284 0.56 -17.30 8.85
CA ASP A 284 1.36 -16.21 8.29
C ASP A 284 2.76 -16.68 7.84
N ALA A 285 3.37 -17.61 8.59
CA ALA A 285 4.67 -18.17 8.24
C ALA A 285 4.61 -19.04 6.97
N GLN A 286 3.56 -19.86 6.83
CA GLN A 286 3.36 -20.65 5.61
C GLN A 286 3.12 -19.75 4.41
N LEU A 287 2.38 -18.67 4.60
CA LEU A 287 2.11 -17.70 3.55
C LEU A 287 3.37 -16.96 3.11
N ALA A 288 4.19 -16.50 4.07
CA ALA A 288 5.47 -15.88 3.78
C ALA A 288 6.38 -16.81 2.97
N GLN A 289 6.49 -18.08 3.37
CA GLN A 289 7.29 -19.08 2.65
C GLN A 289 6.80 -19.31 1.21
N GLN A 290 5.49 -19.32 0.98
CA GLN A 290 4.93 -19.42 -0.38
C GLN A 290 5.26 -18.19 -1.22
N CYS A 291 5.21 -17.00 -0.62
CA CYS A 291 5.56 -15.76 -1.28
C CYS A 291 7.05 -15.65 -1.59
N GLU A 292 7.93 -16.22 -0.77
CA GLU A 292 9.36 -16.35 -1.09
C GLU A 292 9.58 -17.20 -2.34
N GLY A 293 8.92 -18.36 -2.43
CA GLY A 293 9.01 -19.21 -3.63
C GLY A 293 8.51 -18.51 -4.89
N LEU A 294 7.44 -17.70 -4.77
CA LEU A 294 6.95 -16.87 -5.86
C LEU A 294 7.95 -15.78 -6.25
N ALA A 295 8.56 -15.11 -5.27
CA ALA A 295 9.56 -14.08 -5.51
C ALA A 295 10.79 -14.65 -6.24
N GLN A 296 11.26 -15.83 -5.84
CA GLN A 296 12.34 -16.55 -6.53
C GLN A 296 12.00 -16.87 -7.99
N ALA A 297 10.76 -17.26 -8.27
CA ALA A 297 10.30 -17.54 -9.63
C ALA A 297 10.28 -16.30 -10.53
N ILE A 298 10.07 -15.11 -9.95
CA ILE A 298 10.00 -13.83 -10.68
C ILE A 298 11.34 -13.09 -10.71
N ALA A 299 12.31 -13.51 -9.90
CA ALA A 299 13.64 -12.89 -9.81
C ALA A 299 14.36 -12.63 -11.15
N PRO A 300 14.28 -13.52 -12.18
CA PRO A 300 14.88 -13.24 -13.48
C PRO A 300 14.32 -11.98 -14.17
N TYR A 301 13.04 -11.69 -13.97
CA TYR A 301 12.38 -10.50 -14.53
C TYR A 301 12.72 -9.25 -13.73
N VAL A 302 12.83 -9.36 -12.40
CA VAL A 302 13.32 -8.28 -11.53
C VAL A 302 14.74 -7.88 -11.92
N ALA A 303 15.62 -8.85 -12.19
CA ALA A 303 16.99 -8.57 -12.61
C ALA A 303 17.09 -7.81 -13.95
N SER A 304 16.06 -7.92 -14.81
CA SER A 304 16.02 -7.24 -16.11
C SER A 304 15.51 -5.80 -16.04
N LEU A 305 15.01 -5.34 -14.88
CA LEU A 305 14.37 -4.03 -14.72
C LEU A 305 15.26 -2.85 -15.13
N ASN A 306 16.57 -2.94 -14.93
CA ASN A 306 17.51 -1.86 -15.25
C ASN A 306 18.02 -1.90 -16.69
N SER A 307 17.75 -2.96 -17.45
CA SER A 307 18.27 -3.16 -18.81
C SER A 307 17.20 -3.22 -19.90
N GLU A 308 15.95 -3.49 -19.53
CA GLU A 308 14.84 -3.70 -20.48
C GLU A 308 13.72 -2.69 -20.28
N SER A 309 12.94 -2.42 -21.33
CA SER A 309 11.79 -1.51 -21.20
C SER A 309 10.67 -2.14 -20.36
N PRO A 310 9.78 -1.35 -19.74
CA PRO A 310 8.62 -1.87 -19.02
C PRO A 310 7.79 -2.87 -19.85
N ASP A 311 7.54 -2.57 -21.13
CA ASP A 311 6.78 -3.46 -22.02
C ASP A 311 7.48 -4.81 -22.25
N GLN A 312 8.81 -4.83 -22.35
CA GLN A 312 9.58 -6.05 -22.52
C GLN A 312 9.51 -6.92 -21.26
N VAL A 313 9.71 -6.33 -20.08
CA VAL A 313 9.65 -7.05 -18.80
C VAL A 313 8.23 -7.57 -18.55
N VAL A 314 7.20 -6.74 -18.76
CA VAL A 314 5.79 -7.12 -18.63
C VAL A 314 5.45 -8.27 -19.58
N SER A 315 5.85 -8.18 -20.86
CA SER A 315 5.58 -9.23 -21.86
C SER A 315 6.26 -10.56 -21.50
N LYS A 316 7.55 -10.53 -21.10
CA LYS A 316 8.28 -11.73 -20.66
C LYS A 316 7.67 -12.35 -19.40
N THR A 317 7.29 -11.52 -18.44
CA THR A 317 6.60 -11.97 -17.23
C THR A 317 5.25 -12.58 -17.57
N ALA A 318 4.46 -11.94 -18.45
CA ALA A 318 3.18 -12.46 -18.91
C ALA A 318 3.32 -13.85 -19.57
N ALA A 319 4.33 -14.03 -20.43
CA ALA A 319 4.60 -15.32 -21.07
C ALA A 319 4.94 -16.42 -20.05
N PHE A 320 5.71 -16.10 -19.02
CA PHE A 320 5.99 -17.01 -17.92
C PHE A 320 4.75 -17.39 -17.12
N LEU A 321 3.92 -16.40 -16.78
CA LEU A 321 2.67 -16.63 -16.05
C LEU A 321 1.72 -17.52 -16.85
N GLN A 322 1.60 -17.30 -18.16
CA GLN A 322 0.81 -18.16 -19.06
C GLN A 322 1.39 -19.57 -19.14
N GLY A 323 2.72 -19.70 -19.22
CA GLY A 323 3.42 -21.00 -19.24
C GLY A 323 3.31 -21.80 -17.94
N SER A 324 2.94 -21.17 -16.83
CA SER A 324 2.79 -21.85 -15.53
C SER A 324 1.59 -22.81 -15.45
N GLY A 325 0.63 -22.69 -16.38
CA GLY A 325 -0.62 -23.45 -16.38
C GLY A 325 -1.59 -23.08 -15.25
N ARG A 326 -1.31 -22.03 -14.46
CA ARG A 326 -2.19 -21.55 -13.38
C ARG A 326 -3.23 -20.54 -13.90
N PRO A 327 -4.44 -20.52 -13.33
CA PRO A 327 -5.42 -19.48 -13.63
C PRO A 327 -4.88 -18.07 -13.33
N MET A 328 -5.08 -17.12 -14.25
CA MET A 328 -4.51 -15.78 -14.13
C MET A 328 -5.10 -14.99 -12.94
N ASP A 329 -6.37 -15.19 -12.63
CA ASP A 329 -7.05 -14.62 -11.45
C ASP A 329 -6.42 -15.10 -10.13
N GLN A 330 -6.02 -16.38 -10.08
CA GLN A 330 -5.29 -16.93 -8.94
C GLN A 330 -3.89 -16.32 -8.82
N LEU A 331 -3.18 -16.14 -9.95
CA LEU A 331 -1.86 -15.50 -9.97
C LEU A 331 -1.94 -14.03 -9.54
N VAL A 332 -2.95 -13.29 -10.00
CA VAL A 332 -3.21 -11.91 -9.56
C VAL A 332 -3.50 -11.87 -8.07
N SER A 333 -4.36 -12.75 -7.55
CA SER A 333 -4.68 -12.80 -6.12
C SER A 333 -3.45 -13.13 -5.28
N GLY A 334 -2.64 -14.10 -5.72
CA GLY A 334 -1.38 -14.47 -5.08
C GLY A 334 -0.37 -13.32 -5.08
N GLY A 335 -0.23 -12.61 -6.21
CA GLY A 335 0.62 -11.43 -6.32
C GLY A 335 0.22 -10.31 -5.34
N LYS A 336 -1.07 -10.02 -5.21
CA LYS A 336 -1.58 -9.02 -4.25
C LYS A 336 -1.29 -9.40 -2.81
N VAL A 337 -1.50 -10.68 -2.47
CA VAL A 337 -1.20 -11.21 -1.15
C VAL A 337 0.29 -11.05 -0.86
N CYS A 338 1.16 -11.50 -1.75
CA CYS A 338 2.61 -11.46 -1.57
C CYS A 338 3.20 -10.05 -1.59
N LEU A 339 2.60 -9.12 -2.33
CA LEU A 339 2.97 -7.70 -2.27
C LEU A 339 2.76 -7.15 -0.85
N GLY A 340 1.59 -7.38 -0.25
CA GLY A 340 1.33 -6.93 1.12
C GLY A 340 2.09 -7.71 2.18
N VAL A 341 2.34 -9.02 2.00
CA VAL A 341 3.22 -9.79 2.90
C VAL A 341 4.63 -9.21 2.88
N GLY A 342 5.19 -8.94 1.70
CA GLY A 342 6.51 -8.34 1.54
C GLY A 342 6.63 -7.01 2.28
N TYR A 343 5.62 -6.13 2.20
CA TYR A 343 5.64 -4.89 2.98
C TYR A 343 5.48 -5.08 4.49
N ARG A 344 4.66 -6.04 4.96
CA ARG A 344 4.52 -6.31 6.39
C ARG A 344 5.78 -6.94 6.99
N SER A 345 6.48 -7.79 6.23
CA SER A 345 7.71 -8.45 6.66
C SER A 345 8.98 -7.67 6.31
N ASP A 346 8.86 -6.44 5.79
CA ASP A 346 9.97 -5.61 5.29
C ASP A 346 10.88 -6.32 4.27
N ASN A 347 10.30 -7.22 3.48
CA ASN A 347 10.98 -7.91 2.40
C ASN A 347 10.72 -7.16 1.07
N ALA A 348 11.59 -6.20 0.77
CA ALA A 348 11.48 -5.35 -0.41
C ALA A 348 11.62 -6.12 -1.73
N GLU A 349 12.41 -7.20 -1.76
CA GLU A 349 12.58 -8.06 -2.95
C GLU A 349 11.28 -8.81 -3.27
N MET A 350 10.63 -9.38 -2.26
CA MET A 350 9.32 -10.02 -2.39
C MET A 350 8.25 -9.04 -2.86
N ALA A 351 8.22 -7.84 -2.29
CA ALA A 351 7.29 -6.80 -2.71
C ALA A 351 7.52 -6.39 -4.17
N LEU A 352 8.77 -6.15 -4.57
CA LEU A 352 9.12 -5.81 -5.94
C LEU A 352 8.77 -6.92 -6.93
N ALA A 353 9.14 -8.16 -6.62
CA ALA A 353 8.81 -9.32 -7.45
C ALA A 353 7.28 -9.48 -7.61
N SER A 354 6.52 -9.25 -6.55
CA SER A 354 5.06 -9.29 -6.60
C SER A 354 4.48 -8.18 -7.47
N ALA A 355 5.03 -6.97 -7.42
CA ALA A 355 4.62 -5.86 -8.29
C ALA A 355 4.91 -6.14 -9.78
N VAL A 356 6.09 -6.72 -10.09
CA VAL A 356 6.45 -7.15 -11.46
C VAL A 356 5.50 -8.23 -11.95
N LEU A 357 5.19 -9.23 -11.12
CA LEU A 357 4.20 -10.27 -11.44
C LEU A 357 2.84 -9.66 -11.76
N LEU A 358 2.35 -8.74 -10.92
CA LEU A 358 1.04 -8.11 -11.12
C LEU A 358 0.98 -7.29 -12.40
N ALA A 359 2.02 -6.53 -12.71
CA ALA A 359 2.14 -5.82 -13.98
C ALA A 359 2.13 -6.79 -15.16
N GLY A 360 2.91 -7.89 -15.09
CA GLY A 360 2.92 -8.98 -16.07
C GLY A 360 1.57 -9.71 -16.22
N ALA A 361 0.77 -9.77 -15.16
CA ALA A 361 -0.57 -10.33 -15.17
C ALA A 361 -1.64 -9.39 -15.76
N GLY A 362 -1.22 -8.24 -16.32
CA GLY A 362 -2.10 -7.23 -16.92
C GLY A 362 -2.63 -6.19 -15.95
N GLN A 363 -2.25 -6.24 -14.66
CA GLN A 363 -2.60 -5.21 -13.68
C GLN A 363 -1.55 -4.10 -13.69
N THR A 364 -1.43 -3.41 -14.83
CA THR A 364 -0.35 -2.45 -15.08
C THR A 364 -0.32 -1.25 -14.14
N GLY A 365 -1.39 -0.96 -13.40
CA GLY A 365 -1.36 0.02 -12.31
C GLY A 365 -0.34 -0.31 -11.21
N TYR A 366 0.04 -1.59 -11.01
CA TYR A 366 1.11 -1.97 -10.07
C TYR A 366 2.53 -1.62 -10.57
N ALA A 367 2.68 -1.18 -11.82
CA ALA A 367 3.93 -0.60 -12.32
C ALA A 367 4.37 0.62 -11.49
N GLU A 368 3.45 1.26 -10.78
CA GLU A 368 3.73 2.34 -9.83
C GLU A 368 4.68 1.87 -8.72
N MET A 369 4.45 0.67 -8.17
CA MET A 369 5.30 0.11 -7.12
C MET A 369 6.66 -0.28 -7.68
N VAL A 370 6.71 -0.84 -8.90
CA VAL A 370 7.97 -1.13 -9.59
C VAL A 370 8.80 0.16 -9.74
N SER A 371 8.17 1.25 -10.18
CA SER A 371 8.82 2.56 -10.30
C SER A 371 9.41 3.05 -8.99
N HIS A 372 8.63 3.04 -7.90
CA HIS A 372 9.10 3.50 -6.60
C HIS A 372 10.26 2.66 -6.06
N HIS A 373 10.16 1.33 -6.14
CA HIS A 373 11.23 0.44 -5.73
C HIS A 373 12.52 0.68 -6.54
N MET A 374 12.37 0.90 -7.85
CA MET A 374 13.51 1.21 -8.73
C MET A 374 14.12 2.57 -8.43
N ARG A 375 13.32 3.62 -8.18
CA ARG A 375 13.85 4.94 -7.85
C ARG A 375 14.64 4.91 -6.53
N GLU A 376 14.07 4.26 -5.52
CA GLU A 376 14.61 4.27 -4.17
C GLU A 376 15.64 3.18 -3.88
N GLY A 377 15.79 2.20 -4.78
CA GLY A 377 16.67 1.04 -4.57
C GLY A 377 16.14 0.04 -3.54
N PHE A 378 14.82 -0.14 -3.46
CA PHE A 378 14.20 -1.11 -2.54
C PHE A 378 14.13 -2.50 -3.20
N GLY A 379 14.92 -3.45 -2.72
CA GLY A 379 14.96 -4.82 -3.26
C GLY A 379 15.54 -4.91 -4.67
N THR A 380 16.20 -3.85 -5.12
CA THR A 380 16.91 -3.75 -6.41
C THR A 380 17.95 -2.64 -6.30
N THR A 381 18.90 -2.58 -7.23
CA THR A 381 19.75 -1.38 -7.38
C THR A 381 18.90 -0.21 -7.89
N ALA A 382 19.17 1.00 -7.36
CA ALA A 382 18.51 2.21 -7.80
C ALA A 382 18.71 2.43 -9.31
N ALA A 383 17.62 2.76 -10.01
CA ALA A 383 17.56 2.97 -11.45
C ALA A 383 17.70 4.45 -11.80
N SER A 384 17.93 4.74 -13.07
CA SER A 384 17.85 6.13 -13.56
C SER A 384 16.41 6.67 -13.45
N ALA A 385 16.28 8.00 -13.36
CA ALA A 385 14.99 8.68 -13.38
C ALA A 385 14.18 8.36 -14.65
N GLN A 386 14.87 8.21 -15.79
CA GLN A 386 14.24 7.81 -17.06
C GLN A 386 13.64 6.40 -16.96
N GLN A 387 14.39 5.44 -16.41
CA GLN A 387 13.99 4.04 -16.37
C GLN A 387 12.86 3.83 -15.35
N SER A 388 13.02 4.34 -14.13
CA SER A 388 11.95 4.31 -13.11
C SER A 388 10.71 5.11 -13.54
N GLY A 389 10.90 6.25 -14.21
CA GLY A 389 9.83 7.07 -14.74
C GLY A 389 9.01 6.41 -15.85
N ALA A 390 9.62 5.55 -16.67
CA ALA A 390 8.89 4.78 -17.67
C ALA A 390 7.89 3.80 -17.04
N TRP A 391 8.24 3.18 -15.91
CA TRP A 391 7.31 2.36 -15.11
C TRP A 391 6.19 3.19 -14.48
N MET A 392 6.50 4.39 -13.95
CA MET A 392 5.48 5.28 -13.42
C MET A 392 4.48 5.68 -14.50
N LYS A 393 4.98 6.02 -15.69
CA LYS A 393 4.14 6.37 -16.85
C LYS A 393 3.22 5.23 -17.25
N MET A 394 3.72 4.00 -17.30
CA MET A 394 2.88 2.82 -17.57
C MET A 394 1.73 2.72 -16.57
N ALA A 395 1.98 2.99 -15.28
CA ALA A 395 0.97 2.93 -14.25
C ALA A 395 -0.10 4.02 -14.40
N THR A 396 0.31 5.28 -14.64
CA THR A 396 -0.62 6.40 -14.76
C THR A 396 -1.42 6.37 -16.06
N ASP A 397 -0.82 5.89 -17.16
CA ASP A 397 -1.51 5.68 -18.44
C ASP A 397 -2.58 4.57 -18.33
N SER A 398 -2.35 3.53 -17.50
CA SER A 398 -3.31 2.46 -17.26
C SER A 398 -4.65 2.98 -16.74
N LEU A 399 -4.63 3.84 -15.72
CA LEU A 399 -5.86 4.42 -15.17
C LEU A 399 -6.54 5.35 -16.18
N ALA A 400 -5.76 6.16 -16.91
CA ALA A 400 -6.29 7.06 -17.94
C ALA A 400 -6.98 6.29 -19.09
N ALA A 401 -6.50 5.09 -19.42
CA ALA A 401 -7.08 4.21 -20.42
C ALA A 401 -8.29 3.39 -19.91
N GLY A 402 -8.77 3.63 -18.68
CA GLY A 402 -9.89 2.90 -18.09
C GLY A 402 -9.52 1.54 -17.48
N GLY A 403 -8.24 1.32 -17.18
CA GLY A 403 -7.75 0.17 -16.43
C GLY A 403 -8.32 0.10 -15.00
N THR A 404 -8.13 -1.05 -14.35
CA THR A 404 -8.59 -1.24 -12.97
C THR A 404 -7.77 -0.37 -12.03
N ALA A 405 -8.42 0.52 -11.27
CA ALA A 405 -7.76 1.27 -10.22
C ALA A 405 -7.25 0.33 -9.13
N VAL A 406 -5.96 0.37 -8.86
CA VAL A 406 -5.28 -0.41 -7.81
C VAL A 406 -4.59 0.54 -6.84
N LEU A 407 -4.11 0.05 -5.69
CA LEU A 407 -3.28 0.85 -4.77
C LEU A 407 -3.91 2.17 -4.28
N GLY A 408 -5.26 2.25 -4.27
CA GLY A 408 -5.97 3.47 -3.92
C GLY A 408 -5.85 4.60 -4.96
N GLN A 409 -5.49 4.27 -6.21
CA GLN A 409 -5.42 5.24 -7.30
C GLN A 409 -6.75 5.97 -7.49
N SER A 410 -6.66 7.29 -7.48
CA SER A 410 -7.73 8.25 -7.79
C SER A 410 -7.21 9.25 -8.82
N SER A 411 -8.12 10.01 -9.44
CA SER A 411 -7.73 11.10 -10.36
C SER A 411 -6.79 12.09 -9.69
N ASP A 412 -7.05 12.43 -8.42
CA ASP A 412 -6.26 13.41 -7.67
C ASP A 412 -4.86 12.88 -7.36
N ARG A 413 -4.77 11.61 -6.98
CA ARG A 413 -3.50 10.93 -6.73
C ARG A 413 -2.66 10.82 -8.00
N VAL A 414 -3.28 10.45 -9.12
CA VAL A 414 -2.60 10.42 -10.42
C VAL A 414 -2.18 11.81 -10.87
N ALA A 415 -2.93 12.86 -10.54
CA ALA A 415 -2.51 14.24 -10.78
C ALA A 415 -1.25 14.62 -9.98
N VAL A 416 -1.13 14.18 -8.71
CA VAL A 416 0.09 14.37 -7.90
C VAL A 416 1.28 13.65 -8.53
N LEU A 417 1.12 12.37 -8.88
CA LEU A 417 2.16 11.57 -9.53
C LEU A 417 2.63 12.23 -10.83
N ASN A 418 1.70 12.65 -11.70
CA ASN A 418 2.02 13.31 -12.95
C ASN A 418 2.70 14.67 -12.74
N ALA A 419 2.29 15.45 -11.74
CA ALA A 419 2.92 16.73 -11.41
C ALA A 419 4.36 16.54 -10.92
N ALA A 420 4.59 15.57 -10.02
CA ALA A 420 5.92 15.26 -9.51
C ALA A 420 6.85 14.73 -10.61
N MET A 421 6.35 13.85 -11.49
CA MET A 421 7.11 13.35 -12.64
C MET A 421 7.52 14.46 -13.64
N GLN A 422 6.74 15.53 -13.76
CA GLN A 422 7.06 16.68 -14.62
C GLN A 422 8.07 17.64 -13.99
N GLY A 423 8.05 17.76 -12.65
CA GLY A 423 9.03 18.55 -11.89
C GLY A 423 10.42 17.93 -11.80
N GLY A 424 10.56 16.63 -12.11
CA GLY A 424 11.79 15.84 -11.96
C GLY A 424 12.87 16.02 -13.03
N ASN A 425 12.73 16.94 -13.99
CA ASN A 425 13.78 17.23 -14.98
C ASN A 425 14.90 18.15 -14.47
N SER A 426 14.89 18.53 -13.19
CA SER A 426 16.03 19.21 -12.56
C SER A 426 17.07 18.18 -12.10
N PRO A 427 18.34 18.30 -12.51
CA PRO A 427 19.38 17.42 -12.00
C PRO A 427 19.51 17.65 -10.49
N SER A 428 19.34 16.60 -9.69
CA SER A 428 19.64 16.61 -8.27
C SER A 428 21.16 16.76 -8.07
N SER A 429 21.66 17.99 -8.05
CA SER A 429 22.96 18.28 -7.45
C SER A 429 22.76 18.39 -5.95
N ASN A 430 23.30 17.43 -5.19
CA ASN A 430 23.73 17.55 -3.80
C ASN A 430 23.10 18.70 -3.01
N ALA A 431 21.86 18.54 -2.55
CA ALA A 431 21.42 19.23 -1.35
C ALA A 431 21.86 18.39 -0.15
N ALA A 432 23.17 18.40 0.12
CA ALA A 432 23.61 18.16 1.49
C ALA A 432 22.90 19.21 2.33
N ALA A 433 22.07 18.77 3.28
CA ALA A 433 21.51 19.63 4.30
C ALA A 433 22.68 20.43 4.92
N ALA A 434 22.77 21.72 4.59
CA ALA A 434 23.72 22.60 5.23
C ALA A 434 23.29 22.71 6.69
N LEU A 435 24.02 22.01 7.56
CA LEU A 435 23.91 22.20 9.00
C LEU A 435 24.14 23.69 9.30
N PRO A 436 23.33 24.32 10.18
CA PRO A 436 23.57 25.70 10.57
C PRO A 436 24.92 25.82 11.27
N VAL A 437 25.84 26.58 10.66
CA VAL A 437 27.13 26.91 11.28
C VAL A 437 26.89 28.09 12.23
N PHE A 438 27.05 27.87 13.52
CA PHE A 438 27.05 28.96 14.50
C PHE A 438 28.35 29.77 14.38
N PRO A 439 28.28 31.12 14.36
CA PRO A 439 29.48 31.94 14.35
C PRO A 439 30.24 31.79 15.68
N ALA A 440 31.55 31.52 15.60
CA ALA A 440 32.42 31.53 16.76
C ALA A 440 32.54 32.96 17.34
N PRO A 441 32.62 33.12 18.67
CA PRO A 441 32.78 34.43 19.28
C PRO A 441 34.14 35.03 18.90
N SER A 442 34.11 36.24 18.37
CA SER A 442 35.30 37.07 18.17
C SER A 442 35.87 37.46 19.54
N ASN A 443 37.07 36.95 19.85
CA ASN A 443 37.89 37.49 20.92
C ASN A 443 38.24 38.94 20.59
N ASN A 444 37.85 39.86 21.47
CA ASN A 444 38.46 41.17 21.60
C ASN A 444 38.84 41.37 23.06
#